data_AF-A0A1C7GRV7-F1
#
_entry.id   AF-A0A1C7GRV7-F1
#
_cell.length_a   1.000
_cell.length_b   1.000
_cell.length_c   1.000
_cell.angle_alpha   90.00
_cell.angle_beta   90.00
_cell.angle_gamma   90.00
#
_symmetry.space_group_name_H-M   'P 1'
#
loop_
_entity.id
_entity.type
_entity.pdbx_description
1 polymer ?
#
loop_
_entity_poly.entity_id
_entity_poly.type
_entity_poly.pdbx_seq_one_letter_code
_entity_poly.pdbx_strand_id
1 'polypeptide(L)'
;MSSSQNPLILTYIGEDFWSRPVYRDQFQHLWKDVSCGESGSPSLHSSVNDEFEGEPDMPIDQEFTLVGAPEDDEKSFQYMMLDRLRCDCDFYLGYGNRNTRNLWWGSPQAHIENMKKRWLEFADNEKPQWLTWGQILEYERQMCSEQ
;
A
#
# COMPACT_ATOMS: atom_id res chain seq x y z
N MET A 1 38.60 -18.14 16.30
CA MET A 1 37.64 -19.20 15.96
C MET A 1 36.52 -18.51 15.20
N SER A 2 36.57 -18.53 13.87
CA SER A 2 35.50 -17.93 13.07
C SER A 2 34.32 -18.88 13.10
N SER A 3 33.42 -18.65 14.05
CA SER A 3 32.15 -19.37 14.12
C SER A 3 31.36 -19.00 12.87
N SER A 4 31.24 -19.92 11.93
CA SER A 4 30.27 -19.86 10.84
C SER A 4 28.88 -19.92 11.46
N GLN A 5 28.37 -18.78 11.94
CA GLN A 5 27.00 -18.64 12.39
C GLN A 5 26.11 -18.85 11.18
N ASN A 6 25.27 -19.89 11.21
CA ASN A 6 24.26 -20.08 10.15
C ASN A 6 23.33 -18.86 10.11
N PRO A 7 22.86 -18.43 8.93
CA PRO A 7 21.99 -17.28 8.85
C PRO A 7 20.65 -17.53 9.57
N LEU A 8 20.10 -16.49 10.19
CA LEU A 8 18.75 -16.52 10.76
C LEU A 8 17.70 -16.55 9.65
N ILE A 9 16.65 -17.35 9.83
CA ILE A 9 15.54 -17.45 8.88
C ILE A 9 14.37 -16.72 9.52
N LEU A 10 14.08 -15.53 9.00
CA LEU A 10 13.08 -14.62 9.53
C LEU A 10 11.81 -14.72 8.72
N THR A 11 10.76 -15.28 9.33
CA THR A 11 9.46 -15.44 8.69
C THR A 11 8.56 -14.27 9.03
N TYR A 12 8.01 -13.58 8.04
CA TYR A 12 7.03 -12.51 8.29
C TYR A 12 5.76 -13.07 8.94
N ILE A 13 5.34 -12.44 10.05
CA ILE A 13 4.16 -12.87 10.82
C ILE A 13 3.05 -11.81 10.91
N GLY A 14 3.33 -10.56 10.52
CA GLY A 14 2.36 -9.47 10.53
C GLY A 14 3.00 -8.12 10.86
N GLU A 15 2.18 -7.12 11.17
CA GLU A 15 2.61 -5.78 11.58
C GLU A 15 2.19 -5.48 13.01
N ASP A 16 2.99 -4.69 13.72
CA ASP A 16 2.64 -4.18 15.05
C ASP A 16 1.74 -2.94 15.00
N PHE A 17 1.39 -2.38 16.18
CA PHE A 17 0.55 -1.17 16.27
C PHE A 17 1.10 0.07 15.53
N TRP A 18 2.41 0.11 15.25
CA TRP A 18 3.06 1.19 14.52
C TRP A 18 3.20 0.87 13.02
N SER A 19 2.51 -0.18 12.54
CA SER A 19 2.62 -0.70 11.19
C SER A 19 4.05 -1.12 10.83
N ARG A 20 4.85 -1.56 11.82
CA ARG A 20 6.19 -2.09 11.58
C ARG A 20 6.10 -3.58 11.27
N PRO A 21 6.70 -4.05 10.16
CA PRO A 21 6.77 -5.47 9.86
C PRO A 21 7.49 -6.25 10.97
N VAL A 22 6.83 -7.30 11.47
CA VAL A 22 7.34 -8.20 12.50
C VAL A 22 7.65 -9.56 11.87
N TYR A 23 8.83 -10.05 12.19
CA TYR A 23 9.37 -11.32 11.74
C TYR A 23 9.66 -12.22 12.94
N ARG A 24 9.51 -13.53 12.74
CA ARG A 24 9.86 -14.55 13.73
C ARG A 24 10.98 -15.42 13.20
N ASP A 25 12.01 -15.65 14.02
CA ASP A 25 13.10 -16.55 13.67
C ASP A 25 12.80 -18.03 13.99
N GLN A 26 13.72 -18.93 13.61
CA GLN A 26 13.62 -20.36 13.91
C GLN A 26 13.67 -20.69 15.42
N PHE A 27 14.15 -19.77 16.25
CA PHE A 27 14.26 -19.88 17.71
C PHE A 27 13.08 -19.25 18.46
N GLN A 28 12.07 -18.74 17.72
CA GLN A 28 10.91 -18.02 18.23
C GLN A 28 11.20 -16.60 18.73
N HIS A 29 12.37 -16.03 18.44
CA HIS A 29 12.62 -14.61 18.71
C HIS A 29 11.93 -13.73 17.69
N LEU A 30 11.47 -12.57 18.16
CA LEU A 30 10.78 -11.58 17.34
C LEU A 30 11.72 -10.46 16.93
N TRP A 31 11.64 -10.11 15.66
CA TRP A 31 12.45 -9.10 15.01
C TRP A 31 11.54 -8.10 14.31
N LYS A 32 11.74 -6.81 14.56
CA LYS A 32 10.92 -5.72 14.04
C LYS A 32 11.72 -4.89 13.06
N ASP A 33 11.15 -4.64 11.88
CA ASP A 33 11.75 -3.71 10.92
C ASP A 33 11.35 -2.28 11.26
N VAL A 34 12.32 -1.52 11.80
CA VAL A 34 12.12 -0.10 12.15
C VAL A 34 12.10 0.78 10.91
N SER A 35 12.59 0.29 9.76
CA SER A 35 12.59 1.02 8.48
C SER A 35 11.31 0.85 7.67
N CYS A 36 10.35 0.05 8.15
CA CYS A 36 9.06 -0.20 7.50
C CYS A 36 9.18 -0.54 5.99
N GLY A 37 10.21 -1.27 5.58
CA GLY A 37 10.42 -1.63 4.18
C GLY A 37 10.82 -0.49 3.23
N GLU A 38 11.05 0.74 3.71
CA GLU A 38 11.39 1.89 2.85
C GLU A 38 12.79 1.79 2.23
N SER A 39 13.66 1.03 2.87
CA SER A 39 15.02 0.77 2.42
C SER A 39 15.10 -0.67 1.95
N GLY A 40 15.54 -0.94 0.72
CA GLY A 40 15.75 -2.31 0.21
C GLY A 40 16.66 -3.22 1.06
N SER A 41 17.21 -2.69 2.16
CA SER A 41 17.81 -3.38 3.28
C SER A 41 17.04 -3.03 4.59
N PRO A 42 16.23 -3.94 5.15
CA PRO A 42 15.45 -3.66 6.35
C PRO A 42 16.31 -3.56 7.61
N SER A 43 15.93 -2.69 8.53
CA SER A 43 16.65 -2.45 9.80
C SER A 43 15.97 -3.18 10.95
N LEU A 44 16.38 -4.43 11.15
CA LEU A 44 15.76 -5.33 12.10
C LEU A 44 16.31 -5.18 13.52
N HIS A 45 15.40 -5.06 14.48
CA HIS A 45 15.70 -4.98 15.90
C HIS A 45 14.93 -6.05 16.68
N SER A 46 15.52 -6.63 17.73
CA SER A 46 14.84 -7.58 18.61
C SER A 46 13.67 -6.91 19.33
N SER A 47 12.57 -7.62 19.54
CA SER A 47 11.48 -7.13 20.38
C SER A 47 11.77 -7.37 21.86
N VAL A 48 11.52 -6.38 22.72
CA VAL A 48 11.62 -6.56 24.18
C VAL A 48 10.73 -7.71 24.63
N ASN A 49 11.31 -8.64 25.40
CA ASN A 49 10.66 -9.87 25.89
C ASN A 49 10.07 -10.80 24.81
N ASP A 50 10.47 -10.64 23.54
CA ASP A 50 9.84 -11.33 22.41
C ASP A 50 8.32 -11.13 22.34
N GLU A 51 7.84 -9.96 22.81
CA GLU A 51 6.43 -9.57 22.74
C GLU A 51 6.11 -9.01 21.35
N PHE A 52 4.95 -9.36 20.80
CA PHE A 52 4.56 -8.90 19.46
C PHE A 52 4.45 -7.36 19.39
N GLU A 53 3.91 -6.75 20.44
CA GLU A 53 3.79 -5.29 20.60
C GLU A 53 4.96 -4.67 21.40
N GLY A 54 6.00 -5.46 21.69
CA GLY A 54 7.16 -4.97 22.44
C GLY A 54 7.93 -3.88 21.69
N GLU A 55 8.59 -2.96 22.40
CA GLU A 55 9.43 -1.97 21.73
C GLU A 55 10.64 -2.64 21.06
N PRO A 56 11.17 -2.07 19.96
CA PRO A 56 12.44 -2.51 19.39
C PRO A 56 13.59 -2.17 20.35
N ASP A 57 14.49 -3.12 20.57
CA ASP A 57 15.63 -2.99 21.49
C ASP A 57 16.97 -3.01 20.74
N MET A 58 17.51 -4.20 20.44
CA MET A 58 18.87 -4.35 19.90
C MET A 58 18.84 -4.67 18.41
N PRO A 59 19.69 -4.03 17.57
CA PRO A 59 19.80 -4.36 16.17
C PRO A 59 20.34 -5.78 15.97
N ILE A 60 19.91 -6.43 14.87
CA ILE A 60 20.45 -7.72 14.47
C ILE A 60 21.93 -7.60 14.08
N ASP A 61 22.79 -8.43 14.66
CA ASP A 61 24.25 -8.47 14.37
C ASP A 61 24.65 -9.75 13.60
N GLN A 62 23.67 -10.51 13.12
CA GLN A 62 23.84 -11.78 12.44
C GLN A 62 23.28 -11.73 11.02
N GLU A 63 23.89 -12.47 10.09
CA GLU A 63 23.31 -12.63 8.76
C GLU A 63 21.93 -13.28 8.84
N PHE A 64 20.98 -12.78 8.03
CA PHE A 64 19.62 -13.26 8.03
C PHE A 64 19.06 -13.38 6.60
N THR A 65 17.99 -14.15 6.47
CA THR A 65 17.21 -14.34 5.25
C THR A 65 15.75 -14.11 5.58
N LEU A 66 15.06 -13.31 4.77
CA LEU A 66 13.64 -13.03 4.95
C LEU A 66 12.80 -14.03 4.14
N VAL A 67 11.77 -14.59 4.77
CA VAL A 67 10.84 -15.54 4.19
C VAL A 67 9.41 -15.02 4.37
N GLY A 68 8.71 -14.81 3.26
CA GLY A 68 7.46 -14.06 3.25
C GLY A 68 7.78 -12.56 3.32
N ALA A 69 7.59 -11.86 2.22
CA ALA A 69 7.59 -10.40 2.24
C ALA A 69 6.20 -9.92 2.66
N PRO A 70 6.05 -8.76 3.33
CA PRO A 70 4.78 -8.08 3.38
C PRO A 70 4.26 -7.92 1.94
N GLU A 71 2.97 -8.20 1.71
CA GLU A 71 2.39 -8.01 0.39
C GLU A 71 2.58 -6.55 -0.05
N ASP A 72 2.92 -6.36 -1.32
CA ASP A 72 3.29 -5.07 -1.89
C ASP A 72 2.14 -4.06 -1.75
N ASP A 73 2.21 -3.23 -0.70
CA ASP A 73 1.17 -2.27 -0.32
C ASP A 73 0.95 -1.21 -1.41
N GLU A 74 1.87 -1.08 -2.36
CA GLU A 74 1.72 -0.24 -3.54
C GLU A 74 0.40 -0.50 -4.26
N LYS A 75 -0.04 -1.77 -4.35
CA LYS A 75 -1.32 -2.10 -4.99
C LYS A 75 -2.53 -1.58 -4.21
N SER A 76 -2.52 -1.68 -2.89
CA SER A 76 -3.57 -1.12 -2.03
C SER A 76 -3.73 0.38 -2.26
N PHE A 77 -2.60 1.10 -2.35
CA PHE A 77 -2.59 2.53 -2.64
C PHE A 77 -3.20 2.86 -4.00
N GLN A 78 -2.94 2.05 -5.03
CA GLN A 78 -3.55 2.27 -6.35
C GLN A 78 -5.08 2.10 -6.30
N TYR A 79 -5.60 1.08 -5.60
CA TYR A 79 -7.05 0.90 -5.46
C TYR A 79 -7.69 2.05 -4.67
N MET A 80 -7.08 2.47 -3.56
CA MET A 80 -7.56 3.59 -2.75
C MET A 80 -7.57 4.90 -3.54
N MET A 81 -6.51 5.17 -4.31
CA MET A 81 -6.44 6.34 -5.17
C MET A 81 -7.53 6.31 -6.24
N LEU A 82 -7.77 5.16 -6.87
CA LEU A 82 -8.82 5.01 -7.86
C LEU A 82 -10.22 5.22 -7.26
N ASP A 83 -10.48 4.72 -6.04
CA ASP A 83 -11.75 4.94 -5.35
C ASP A 83 -11.94 6.41 -4.94
N ARG A 84 -10.86 7.10 -4.56
CA ARG A 84 -10.88 8.55 -4.31
C ARG A 84 -11.31 9.33 -5.55
N LEU A 85 -10.81 8.96 -6.73
CA LEU A 85 -11.21 9.58 -8.02
C LEU A 85 -12.68 9.33 -8.34
N ARG A 86 -13.17 8.10 -8.10
CA ARG A 86 -14.59 7.76 -8.24
C ARG A 86 -15.46 8.63 -7.32
N CYS A 87 -15.07 8.77 -6.05
CA CYS A 87 -15.76 9.62 -5.10
C CYS A 87 -15.79 11.10 -5.53
N ASP A 88 -14.71 11.60 -6.14
CA ASP A 88 -14.70 12.97 -6.71
C ASP A 88 -15.71 13.12 -7.86
N CYS A 89 -15.85 12.12 -8.73
CA CYS A 89 -16.86 12.12 -9.78
C CYS A 89 -18.29 12.12 -9.20
N ASP A 90 -18.56 11.25 -8.24
CA ASP A 90 -19.87 11.16 -7.56
C ASP A 90 -20.21 12.48 -6.86
N PHE A 91 -19.24 13.08 -6.18
CA PHE A 91 -19.43 14.37 -5.53
C PHE A 91 -19.68 15.48 -6.56
N TYR A 92 -18.85 15.57 -7.61
CA TYR A 92 -19.00 16.58 -8.66
C TYR A 92 -20.37 16.57 -9.33
N LEU A 93 -20.90 15.36 -9.62
CA LEU A 93 -22.20 15.17 -10.26
C LEU A 93 -23.39 15.31 -9.31
N GLY A 94 -23.20 15.01 -8.02
CA GLY A 94 -24.19 15.17 -6.97
C GLY A 94 -24.11 16.52 -6.26
N TYR A 95 -23.57 16.52 -5.03
CA TYR A 95 -23.60 17.66 -4.12
C TYR A 95 -22.51 18.73 -4.37
N GLY A 96 -21.58 18.46 -5.27
CA GLY A 96 -20.42 19.31 -5.58
C GLY A 96 -20.73 20.46 -6.54
N ASN A 97 -21.99 20.61 -6.97
CA ASN A 97 -22.48 21.69 -7.83
C ASN A 97 -21.63 21.87 -9.11
N ARG A 98 -21.09 20.77 -9.65
CA ARG A 98 -20.19 20.78 -10.83
C ARG A 98 -19.01 21.75 -10.72
N ASN A 99 -18.57 22.05 -9.50
CA ASN A 99 -17.46 22.96 -9.26
C ASN A 99 -16.13 22.24 -9.49
N THR A 100 -15.36 22.70 -10.49
CA THR A 100 -14.10 22.08 -10.89
C THR A 100 -12.99 22.20 -9.85
N ARG A 101 -13.11 23.11 -8.86
CA ARG A 101 -12.17 23.22 -7.73
C ARG A 101 -12.17 21.99 -6.83
N ASN A 102 -13.23 21.18 -6.88
CA ASN A 102 -13.33 19.94 -6.12
C ASN A 102 -12.65 18.77 -6.85
N LEU A 103 -12.29 18.94 -8.12
CA LEU A 103 -11.55 17.94 -8.89
C LEU A 103 -10.06 18.19 -8.72
N TRP A 104 -9.32 17.12 -8.47
CA TRP A 104 -7.88 17.18 -8.23
C TRP A 104 -7.11 17.85 -9.39
N TRP A 105 -7.51 17.59 -10.64
CA TRP A 105 -6.88 18.18 -11.84
C TRP A 105 -7.54 19.47 -12.34
N GLY A 106 -8.51 20.02 -11.61
CA GLY A 106 -9.12 21.31 -11.94
C GLY A 106 -9.98 21.33 -13.22
N SER A 107 -10.10 20.21 -13.94
CA SER A 107 -11.04 20.05 -15.06
C SER A 107 -11.65 18.63 -15.10
N PRO A 108 -12.92 18.49 -15.51
CA PRO A 108 -13.56 17.20 -15.74
C PRO A 108 -12.77 16.28 -16.68
N GLN A 109 -12.28 16.83 -17.79
CA GLN A 109 -11.56 16.09 -18.81
C GLN A 109 -10.28 15.49 -18.25
N ALA A 110 -9.45 16.31 -17.60
CA ALA A 110 -8.18 15.85 -17.03
C ALA A 110 -8.40 14.86 -15.88
N HIS A 111 -9.46 15.03 -15.08
CA HIS A 111 -9.80 14.10 -14.00
C HIS A 111 -10.16 12.72 -14.55
N ILE A 112 -11.02 12.66 -15.57
CA ILE A 112 -11.43 11.41 -16.22
C ILE A 112 -10.26 10.74 -16.95
N GLU A 113 -9.42 11.49 -17.65
CA GLU A 113 -8.23 10.95 -18.32
C GLU A 113 -7.28 10.28 -17.32
N ASN A 114 -7.04 10.91 -16.16
CA ASN A 114 -6.20 10.33 -15.11
C ASN A 114 -6.86 9.10 -14.46
N MET A 115 -8.18 9.11 -14.29
CA MET A 115 -8.95 7.95 -13.79
C MET A 115 -8.86 6.77 -14.76
N LYS A 116 -9.01 7.01 -16.07
CA LYS A 116 -8.84 6.01 -17.13
C LYS A 116 -7.44 5.43 -17.14
N LYS A 117 -6.41 6.29 -17.08
CA LYS A 117 -5.01 5.86 -17.06
C LYS A 117 -4.75 4.91 -15.90
N ARG A 118 -5.14 5.29 -14.68
CA ARG A 118 -5.00 4.43 -13.48
C ARG A 118 -5.77 3.12 -13.60
N TRP A 119 -7.01 3.16 -14.10
CA TRP A 119 -7.78 1.92 -14.28
C TRP A 119 -7.12 0.95 -15.28
N LEU A 120 -6.44 1.47 -16.31
CA LEU A 120 -5.69 0.68 -17.28
C LEU A 120 -4.34 0.17 -16.77
N GLU A 121 -3.79 0.74 -15.69
CA GLU A 121 -2.57 0.24 -15.05
C GLU A 121 -2.81 -1.08 -14.28
N PHE A 122 -4.06 -1.40 -13.93
CA PHE A 122 -4.41 -2.70 -13.34
C PHE A 122 -4.44 -3.81 -14.39
N ALA A 123 -3.90 -4.99 -14.04
CA ALA A 123 -4.04 -6.19 -14.84
C ALA A 123 -5.52 -6.61 -14.96
N ASP A 124 -5.87 -7.35 -16.01
CA ASP A 124 -7.28 -7.71 -16.27
C ASP A 124 -7.94 -8.49 -15.12
N ASN A 125 -7.18 -9.33 -14.43
CA ASN A 125 -7.63 -10.11 -13.27
C ASN A 125 -7.64 -9.30 -11.96
N GLU A 126 -7.06 -8.10 -11.96
CA GLU A 126 -6.93 -7.21 -10.81
C GLU A 126 -7.90 -6.03 -10.88
N LYS A 127 -8.70 -5.92 -11.94
CA LYS A 127 -9.65 -4.81 -12.09
C LYS A 127 -10.69 -4.80 -10.96
N PRO A 128 -10.97 -3.64 -10.35
CA PRO A 128 -11.91 -3.56 -9.24
C PRO A 128 -13.34 -3.88 -9.70
N GLN A 129 -14.07 -4.65 -8.89
CA GLN A 129 -15.48 -4.98 -9.17
C GLN A 129 -16.43 -3.79 -8.96
N TRP A 130 -16.03 -2.83 -8.12
CA TRP A 130 -16.82 -1.65 -7.76
C TRP A 130 -16.71 -0.51 -8.78
N LEU A 131 -15.79 -0.59 -9.76
CA LEU A 131 -15.64 0.39 -10.82
C LEU A 131 -15.30 -0.26 -12.16
N THR A 132 -16.28 -0.27 -13.05
CA THR A 132 -16.17 -0.78 -14.42
C THR A 132 -15.76 0.31 -15.40
N TRP A 133 -15.16 -0.09 -16.53
CA TRP A 133 -14.86 0.84 -17.62
C TRP A 133 -16.10 1.59 -18.12
N GLY A 134 -17.26 0.92 -18.19
CA GLY A 134 -18.52 1.54 -18.57
C GLY A 134 -18.96 2.66 -17.62
N GLN A 135 -18.74 2.50 -16.31
CA GLN A 135 -18.99 3.57 -15.34
C GLN A 135 -18.05 4.76 -15.55
N ILE A 136 -16.77 4.52 -15.88
CA ILE A 136 -15.82 5.60 -16.20
C ILE A 136 -16.26 6.39 -17.44
N LEU A 137 -16.74 5.70 -18.48
CA LEU A 137 -17.29 6.36 -19.68
C LEU A 137 -18.58 7.12 -19.40
N GLU A 138 -19.41 6.65 -18.47
CA GLU A 138 -20.61 7.39 -18.06
C GLU A 138 -20.26 8.64 -17.25
N TYR A 139 -19.27 8.58 -16.36
CA TYR A 139 -18.71 9.77 -15.71
C TYR A 139 -18.16 10.76 -16.74
N GLU A 140 -17.40 10.28 -17.74
CA GLU A 140 -16.92 11.11 -18.84
C GLU A 140 -18.06 11.84 -19.53
N ARG A 141 -19.10 11.10 -19.93
CA ARG A 141 -20.26 11.66 -20.61
C ARG A 141 -20.96 12.72 -19.77
N GLN A 142 -21.18 12.49 -18.47
CA GLN A 142 -21.93 13.42 -17.62
C GLN A 142 -21.13 14.64 -17.16
N MET A 143 -19.82 14.47 -16.97
CA MET A 143 -18.94 15.52 -16.46
C MET A 143 -18.36 16.39 -17.59
N CYS A 144 -18.10 15.80 -18.76
CA CYS A 144 -17.53 16.50 -19.92
C CYS A 144 -18.58 16.93 -20.96
N SER A 145 -19.86 16.55 -20.80
CA SER A 145 -20.94 17.13 -21.60
C SER A 145 -21.02 18.64 -21.35
N GLU A 146 -20.86 19.41 -22.43
CA GLU A 146 -21.07 20.85 -22.47
C GLU A 146 -22.46 21.21 -21.91
N GLN A 147 -22.52 22.21 -21.03
CA GLN A 147 -23.72 23.05 -20.91
C GLN A 147 -23.66 24.14 -21.98
#